data_AF-A0A1I8A2W5-F1
#
_entry.id   AF-A0A1I8A2W5-F1
#
_cell.length_a   1.000
_cell.length_b   1.000
_cell.length_c   1.000
_cell.angle_alpha   90.00
_cell.angle_beta   90.00
_cell.angle_gamma   90.00
#
_symmetry.space_group_name_H-M   'P 1'
#
loop_
_entity.id
_entity.type
_entity.pdbx_description
1 polymer ?
#
loop_
_entity_poly.entity_id
_entity_poly.type
_entity_poly.pdbx_seq_one_letter_code
_entity_poly.pdbx_strand_id
1 'polypeptide(L)'
;MVADVLSLYNWTNGTLWNLTARAAYSALSKPAWGAALSWIIYACFYGHGGPINSFMSWEIWVPLGRLSYCAYLIHMCIAIFLPGMKQGDIYYTSFVDAFVSFLVPIIGVTFFFALFWSAAFEVSFAKVEAILISSLMNQRERRKVPLEEDSCSSSPPESLPPDMKNAVSIHL
;
A
#
# COMPACT_ATOMS: atom_id res chain seq x y z
N MET A 1 -21.24 8.88 4.81
CA MET A 1 -22.00 7.96 3.94
C MET A 1 -23.39 7.69 4.50
N VAL A 2 -23.54 6.93 5.60
CA VAL A 2 -24.90 6.66 6.18
C VAL A 2 -25.60 7.95 6.62
N ALA A 3 -24.85 8.87 7.25
CA ALA A 3 -25.32 10.21 7.62
C ALA A 3 -25.82 11.03 6.41
N ASP A 4 -25.11 10.96 5.29
CA ASP A 4 -25.46 11.68 4.07
C ASP A 4 -26.73 11.10 3.43
N VAL A 5 -26.86 9.77 3.43
CA VAL A 5 -28.05 9.07 2.93
C VAL A 5 -29.27 9.36 3.81
N LEU A 6 -29.13 9.36 5.14
CA LEU A 6 -30.20 9.72 6.06
C LEU A 6 -30.58 11.20 5.95
N SER A 7 -29.62 12.09 5.71
CA SER A 7 -29.88 13.50 5.44
C SER A 7 -30.66 13.68 4.13
N LEU A 8 -30.33 12.91 3.09
CA LEU A 8 -31.01 12.95 1.80
C LEU A 8 -32.43 12.36 1.91
N TYR A 9 -32.58 11.26 2.64
CA TYR A 9 -33.87 10.62 2.92
C TYR A 9 -34.81 11.52 3.73
N ASN A 10 -34.29 12.18 4.78
CA ASN A 10 -35.08 13.16 5.55
C ASN A 10 -35.43 14.41 4.73
N TRP A 11 -34.55 14.83 3.80
CA TRP A 11 -34.80 15.91 2.86
C TRP A 11 -35.94 15.58 1.89
N THR A 12 -36.00 14.34 1.38
CA THR A 12 -37.08 13.88 0.51
C THR A 12 -38.41 13.65 1.22
N ASN A 13 -38.40 13.39 2.54
CA ASN A 13 -39.61 13.16 3.33
C ASN A 13 -40.28 14.47 3.82
N GLY A 14 -39.82 15.65 3.41
CA GLY A 14 -40.46 16.94 3.70
C GLY A 14 -40.39 17.39 5.16
N THR A 15 -39.60 16.71 6.01
CA THR A 15 -39.46 17.09 7.42
C THR A 15 -38.56 18.32 7.57
N LEU A 16 -39.10 19.42 8.13
CA LEU A 16 -38.39 20.69 8.25
C LEU A 16 -37.55 20.71 9.54
N TRP A 17 -36.28 20.36 9.43
CA TRP A 17 -35.31 20.51 10.53
C TRP A 17 -34.83 21.96 10.63
N ASN A 18 -34.58 22.44 11.85
CA ASN A 18 -34.01 23.78 12.06
C ASN A 18 -32.73 23.97 11.23
N LEU A 19 -32.62 25.13 10.55
CA LEU A 19 -31.52 25.44 9.63
C LEU A 19 -30.13 25.27 10.27
N THR A 20 -30.03 25.66 11.54
CA THR A 20 -28.82 25.54 12.36
C THR A 20 -28.43 24.10 12.62
N ALA A 21 -29.39 23.23 12.98
CA ALA A 21 -29.14 21.81 13.18
C ALA A 21 -28.67 21.13 11.89
N ARG A 22 -29.23 21.54 10.75
CA ARG A 22 -28.87 21.01 9.43
C ARG A 22 -27.46 21.39 8.99
N ALA A 23 -27.10 22.67 9.18
CA ALA A 23 -25.77 23.18 8.90
C ALA A 23 -24.71 22.54 9.82
N ALA A 24 -25.00 22.45 11.13
CA ALA A 24 -24.12 21.81 12.10
C ALA A 24 -23.89 20.33 11.77
N TYR A 25 -24.95 19.60 11.41
CA TYR A 25 -24.84 18.19 11.03
C TYR A 25 -23.97 17.99 9.78
N SER A 26 -24.19 18.80 8.74
CA SER A 26 -23.41 18.71 7.50
C SER A 26 -21.93 19.06 7.71
N ALA A 27 -21.63 20.01 8.58
CA ALA A 27 -20.26 20.42 8.89
C ALA A 27 -19.55 19.43 9.82
N LEU A 28 -20.27 18.85 10.79
CA LEU A 28 -19.67 17.99 11.82
C LEU A 28 -19.63 16.50 11.42
N SER A 29 -20.44 16.03 10.47
CA SER A 29 -20.51 14.61 10.12
C SER A 29 -19.16 14.05 9.62
N LYS A 30 -18.49 14.79 8.73
CA LYS A 30 -17.17 14.44 8.19
C LYS A 30 -16.06 14.44 9.25
N PRO A 31 -15.85 15.53 10.02
CA PRO A 31 -14.81 15.55 11.05
C PRO A 31 -15.12 14.62 12.22
N ALA A 32 -16.39 14.41 12.59
CA ALA A 32 -16.76 13.45 13.65
C ALA A 32 -16.38 12.03 13.26
N TRP A 33 -16.59 11.65 11.99
CA TRP A 33 -16.13 10.36 11.49
C TRP A 33 -14.60 10.26 11.52
N GLY A 34 -13.90 11.30 11.06
CA GLY A 34 -12.43 11.34 11.10
C GLY A 34 -11.87 11.27 12.52
N ALA A 35 -12.52 11.95 13.47
CA ALA A 35 -12.19 11.91 14.88
C ALA A 35 -12.43 10.51 15.49
N ALA A 36 -13.51 9.84 15.11
CA ALA A 36 -13.78 8.47 15.53
C ALA A 36 -12.69 7.50 15.05
N LEU A 37 -12.22 7.62 13.81
CA LEU A 37 -11.06 6.85 13.35
C LEU A 37 -9.76 7.22 14.04
N SER A 38 -9.50 8.53 14.19
CA SER A 38 -8.31 9.01 14.88
C SER A 38 -8.23 8.44 16.29
N TRP A 39 -9.37 8.36 16.99
CA TRP A 39 -9.46 7.74 18.30
C TRP A 39 -9.11 6.25 18.26
N ILE A 40 -9.58 5.52 17.26
CA ILE A 40 -9.24 4.10 17.07
C ILE A 40 -7.72 3.95 16.87
N ILE A 41 -7.10 4.76 16.01
CA ILE A 41 -5.66 4.73 15.75
C ILE A 41 -4.88 5.07 17.03
N TYR A 42 -5.31 6.08 17.79
CA TYR A 42 -4.73 6.44 19.07
C TYR A 42 -4.81 5.29 20.08
N ALA A 43 -5.97 4.63 20.19
CA ALA A 43 -6.15 3.46 21.05
C ALA A 43 -5.27 2.27 20.63
N CYS A 44 -5.00 2.11 19.33
CA CYS A 44 -4.05 1.12 18.82
C CYS A 44 -2.62 1.44 19.23
N PHE A 45 -2.21 2.71 19.11
CA PHE A 45 -0.85 3.16 19.43
C PHE A 45 -0.49 2.97 20.91
N TYR A 46 -1.43 3.20 21.83
CA TYR A 46 -1.21 3.02 23.27
C TYR A 46 -1.38 1.56 23.74
N GLY A 47 -1.57 0.61 22.82
CA GLY A 47 -1.68 -0.82 23.16
C GLY A 47 -3.00 -1.23 23.83
N HIS A 48 -3.95 -0.31 23.96
CA HIS A 48 -5.30 -0.57 24.49
C HIS A 48 -6.27 -1.15 23.44
N GLY A 49 -5.80 -1.37 22.21
CA GLY A 49 -6.61 -1.85 21.07
C GLY A 49 -6.93 -3.35 21.05
N GLY A 50 -6.38 -4.16 21.96
CA GLY A 50 -6.66 -5.61 22.04
C GLY A 50 -6.59 -6.32 20.67
N PRO A 51 -7.66 -6.98 20.19
CA PRO A 51 -7.67 -7.69 18.90
C PRO A 51 -7.53 -6.78 17.68
N ILE A 52 -7.92 -5.50 17.78
CA ILE A 52 -7.78 -4.52 16.70
C ILE A 52 -6.30 -4.24 16.41
N ASN A 53 -5.44 -4.31 17.42
CA ASN A 53 -4.00 -4.13 17.24
C ASN A 53 -3.38 -5.29 16.45
N SER A 54 -3.80 -6.52 16.71
CA SER A 54 -3.37 -7.69 15.92
C SER A 54 -3.86 -7.64 14.48
N PHE A 55 -5.07 -7.11 14.24
CA PHE A 55 -5.60 -6.90 12.91
C PHE A 55 -4.85 -5.81 12.14
N MET A 56 -4.48 -4.70 12.81
CA MET A 56 -3.76 -3.58 12.19
C MET A 56 -2.26 -3.87 12.01
N SER A 57 -1.66 -4.70 12.85
CA SER A 57 -0.26 -5.14 12.73
C SER A 57 -0.03 -6.13 11.59
N TRP A 58 -1.06 -6.47 10.81
CA TRP A 58 -0.96 -7.49 9.79
C TRP A 58 -0.31 -6.91 8.53
N GLU A 59 0.76 -7.55 8.02
CA GLU A 59 1.48 -7.09 6.84
C GLU A 59 0.62 -7.07 5.57
N ILE A 60 -0.57 -7.70 5.60
CA ILE A 60 -1.57 -7.69 4.52
C ILE A 60 -2.13 -6.30 4.21
N TRP A 61 -2.06 -5.34 5.15
CA TRP A 61 -2.57 -3.99 4.94
C TRP A 61 -1.70 -3.16 3.98
N VAL A 62 -0.42 -3.47 3.91
CA VAL A 62 0.54 -2.77 3.05
C VAL A 62 0.22 -2.98 1.56
N PRO A 63 0.09 -4.22 1.04
CA PRO A 63 -0.34 -4.43 -0.34
C PRO A 63 -1.78 -3.98 -0.58
N LEU A 64 -2.69 -4.16 0.39
CA LEU A 64 -4.10 -3.78 0.25
C LEU A 64 -4.31 -2.26 0.08
N GLY A 65 -3.54 -1.44 0.80
CA GLY A 65 -3.57 0.02 0.67
C GLY A 65 -3.15 0.48 -0.72
N ARG A 66 -2.14 -0.19 -1.30
CA ARG A 66 -1.64 0.10 -2.65
C ARG A 66 -2.62 -0.35 -3.73
N LEU A 67 -3.25 -1.51 -3.52
CA LEU A 67 -4.33 -2.04 -4.37
C LEU A 67 -5.49 -1.04 -4.47
N SER A 68 -5.95 -0.57 -3.31
CA SER A 68 -7.07 0.37 -3.19
C SER A 68 -6.75 1.69 -3.88
N TYR A 69 -5.50 2.16 -3.80
CA TYR A 69 -5.05 3.36 -4.49
C TYR A 69 -5.06 3.22 -6.02
N CYS A 70 -4.55 2.11 -6.55
CA CYS A 70 -4.59 1.84 -8.00
C CYS A 70 -6.03 1.72 -8.51
N ALA A 71 -6.91 1.02 -7.77
CA ALA A 71 -8.32 0.91 -8.11
C ALA A 71 -9.03 2.27 -8.10
N TYR A 72 -8.72 3.15 -7.13
CA TYR A 72 -9.26 4.50 -7.04
C TYR A 72 -8.89 5.36 -8.26
N LEU A 73 -7.62 5.32 -8.70
CA LEU A 73 -7.18 6.09 -9.88
C LEU A 73 -7.90 5.63 -11.15
N ILE A 74 -8.04 4.32 -11.37
CA ILE A 74 -8.74 3.76 -12.53
C ILE A 74 -10.21 4.11 -12.51
N HIS A 75 -10.85 4.03 -11.33
CA HIS A 75 -12.24 4.42 -11.18
C HIS A 75 -12.49 5.86 -11.63
N MET A 76 -11.63 6.80 -11.20
CA MET A 76 -11.75 8.20 -11.61
C MET A 76 -11.53 8.39 -13.10
N CYS A 77 -10.54 7.71 -13.70
CA CYS A 77 -10.31 7.75 -15.14
C CYS A 77 -11.53 7.24 -15.92
N ILE A 78 -12.07 6.07 -15.56
CA ILE A 78 -13.19 5.44 -16.28
C ILE A 78 -14.50 6.23 -16.08
N ALA A 79 -14.74 6.78 -14.88
CA ALA A 79 -15.89 7.62 -14.60
C ALA A 79 -15.92 8.90 -15.46
N ILE A 80 -14.75 9.42 -15.85
CA ILE A 80 -14.65 10.57 -16.77
C ILE A 80 -14.71 10.11 -18.24
N PHE A 81 -14.09 8.97 -18.56
CA PHE A 81 -13.96 8.50 -19.93
C PHE A 81 -15.28 7.98 -20.53
N LEU A 82 -16.07 7.21 -19.77
CA LEU A 82 -17.29 6.58 -20.28
C LEU A 82 -18.40 7.58 -20.65
N PRO A 83 -18.67 8.65 -19.88
CA PRO A 83 -19.57 9.71 -20.31
C PRO A 83 -19.01 10.51 -21.49
N GLY A 84 -17.70 10.75 -21.54
CA GLY A 84 -17.04 11.48 -22.62
C GLY A 84 -17.11 10.77 -23.98
N MET A 85 -17.18 9.43 -23.99
CA MET A 85 -17.39 8.64 -25.21
C MET A 85 -18.84 8.62 -25.69
N LYS A 86 -19.82 8.91 -24.83
CA LYS A 86 -21.24 8.94 -25.21
C LYS A 86 -21.61 10.33 -25.74
N GLN A 87 -21.43 10.54 -27.04
CA GLN A 87 -21.90 11.71 -27.80
C GLN A 87 -23.41 11.63 -28.15
N GLY A 88 -24.27 11.23 -27.21
CA GLY A 88 -25.71 11.13 -27.44
C GLY A 88 -26.52 11.58 -26.24
N ASP A 89 -27.69 12.18 -26.49
CA ASP A 89 -28.59 12.69 -25.46
C ASP A 89 -29.05 11.56 -24.52
N ILE A 90 -28.62 11.63 -23.27
CA ILE A 90 -29.02 10.68 -22.23
C ILE A 90 -30.46 11.04 -21.80
N TYR A 91 -31.46 10.35 -22.34
CA TYR A 91 -32.85 10.49 -21.91
C TYR A 91 -33.06 9.74 -20.60
N TYR A 92 -33.08 10.47 -19.48
CA TYR A 92 -33.39 9.93 -18.17
C TYR A 92 -34.89 10.03 -17.87
N THR A 93 -35.66 9.00 -18.24
CA THR A 93 -37.11 8.95 -17.95
C THR A 93 -37.39 8.69 -16.46
N SER A 94 -36.45 8.07 -15.73
CA SER A 94 -36.57 7.78 -14.29
C SER A 94 -35.21 7.53 -13.63
N PHE A 95 -35.06 7.85 -12.35
CA PHE A 95 -33.81 7.66 -11.58
C PHE A 95 -33.34 6.20 -11.56
N VAL A 96 -34.30 5.26 -11.53
CA VAL A 96 -34.03 3.81 -11.57
C VAL A 96 -33.44 3.38 -12.92
N ASP A 97 -33.96 3.93 -14.01
CA ASP A 97 -33.49 3.63 -15.37
C ASP A 97 -32.09 4.19 -15.61
N ALA A 98 -31.81 5.40 -15.10
CA ALA A 98 -30.48 5.98 -15.08
C ALA A 98 -29.46 5.10 -14.32
N PHE A 99 -29.87 4.57 -13.16
CA PHE A 99 -28.99 3.74 -12.32
C PHE A 99 -28.66 2.40 -12.97
N VAL A 100 -29.66 1.73 -13.53
CA VAL A 100 -29.49 0.39 -14.13
C VAL A 100 -28.75 0.48 -15.46
N SER A 101 -29.12 1.43 -16.32
CA SER A 101 -28.58 1.51 -17.70
C SER A 101 -27.22 2.21 -17.77
N PHE A 102 -26.85 3.01 -16.76
CA PHE A 102 -25.60 3.78 -16.75
C PHE A 102 -24.66 3.34 -15.62
N LEU A 103 -25.14 3.29 -14.37
CA LEU A 103 -24.27 3.04 -13.22
C LEU A 103 -23.76 1.60 -13.16
N VAL A 104 -24.64 0.61 -13.33
CA VAL A 104 -24.28 -0.81 -13.27
C VAL A 104 -23.22 -1.21 -14.29
N PRO A 105 -23.33 -0.88 -15.60
CA PRO A 105 -22.30 -1.23 -16.57
C PRO A 105 -21.00 -0.45 -16.36
N ILE A 106 -21.06 0.83 -15.95
CA ILE A 106 -19.86 1.61 -15.62
C ILE A 106 -19.11 0.96 -14.46
N ILE A 107 -19.81 0.60 -13.38
CA ILE A 107 -19.19 -0.03 -12.21
C ILE A 107 -18.64 -1.40 -12.59
N GLY A 108 -19.39 -2.22 -13.33
CA GLY A 108 -18.97 -3.56 -13.75
C GLY A 108 -17.69 -3.55 -14.60
N VAL A 109 -17.65 -2.69 -15.63
CA VAL A 109 -16.46 -2.56 -16.50
C VAL A 109 -15.28 -1.96 -15.72
N THR A 110 -15.54 -0.98 -14.86
CA THR A 110 -14.51 -0.40 -13.98
C THR A 110 -13.90 -1.45 -13.07
N PHE A 111 -14.73 -2.29 -12.44
CA PHE A 111 -14.26 -3.33 -11.54
C PHE A 111 -13.46 -4.40 -12.28
N PHE A 112 -13.91 -4.82 -13.46
CA PHE A 112 -13.17 -5.77 -14.30
C PHE A 112 -11.79 -5.24 -14.69
N PHE A 113 -11.73 -4.00 -15.18
CA PHE A 113 -10.48 -3.39 -15.60
C PHE A 113 -9.56 -3.06 -14.42
N ALA A 114 -10.14 -2.62 -13.30
CA ALA A 114 -9.41 -2.38 -12.06
C ALA A 114 -8.83 -3.68 -11.51
N LEU A 115 -9.58 -4.79 -11.49
CA LEU A 115 -9.07 -6.10 -11.05
C LEU A 115 -7.93 -6.60 -11.94
N PHE A 116 -8.07 -6.49 -13.26
CA PHE A 116 -7.03 -6.88 -14.20
C PHE A 116 -5.74 -6.07 -14.01
N TRP A 117 -5.88 -4.75 -13.91
CA TRP A 117 -4.75 -3.85 -13.70
C TRP A 117 -4.12 -4.04 -12.32
N SER A 118 -4.95 -4.20 -11.30
CA SER A 118 -4.56 -4.51 -9.93
C SER A 118 -3.71 -5.79 -9.87
N ALA A 119 -4.14 -6.86 -10.54
CA ALA A 119 -3.38 -8.12 -10.63
C ALA A 119 -2.03 -7.94 -11.36
N ALA A 120 -1.99 -7.13 -12.42
CA ALA A 120 -0.75 -6.83 -13.13
C ALA A 120 0.25 -6.08 -12.24
N PHE A 121 -0.24 -5.14 -11.42
CA PHE A 121 0.57 -4.41 -10.46
C PHE A 121 0.99 -5.28 -9.27
N GLU A 122 0.13 -6.17 -8.79
CA GLU A 122 0.45 -7.13 -7.73
C GLU A 122 1.62 -8.04 -8.13
N VAL A 123 1.59 -8.60 -9.34
CA VAL A 123 2.69 -9.42 -9.89
C VAL A 123 3.96 -8.60 -10.12
N SER A 124 3.82 -7.35 -10.59
CA SER A 124 4.96 -6.47 -10.84
C SER A 124 5.64 -6.04 -9.54
N PHE A 125 4.87 -5.75 -8.50
CA PHE A 125 5.41 -5.25 -7.24
C PHE A 125 5.99 -6.36 -6.36
N ALA A 126 5.37 -7.54 -6.32
CA ALA A 126 5.91 -8.70 -5.62
C ALA A 126 7.31 -9.08 -6.12
N LYS A 127 7.53 -8.99 -7.44
CA LYS A 127 8.85 -9.23 -8.05
C LYS A 127 9.90 -8.18 -7.64
N VAL A 128 9.52 -6.91 -7.59
CA VAL A 128 10.44 -5.82 -7.19
C VAL A 128 10.80 -5.92 -5.71
N GLU A 129 9.84 -6.23 -4.84
CA GLU A 129 10.09 -6.43 -3.40
C GLU A 129 10.99 -7.63 -3.15
N ALA A 130 10.79 -8.75 -3.86
CA ALA A 130 11.68 -9.91 -3.78
C ALA A 130 13.12 -9.55 -4.19
N ILE A 131 13.31 -8.79 -5.28
CA ILE A 131 14.64 -8.34 -5.72
C ILE A 131 15.27 -7.39 -4.70
N LEU A 132 14.49 -6.46 -4.14
CA LEU A 132 14.97 -5.50 -3.15
C LEU A 132 15.41 -6.22 -1.85
N ILE A 133 14.61 -7.14 -1.34
CA ILE A 133 14.95 -7.94 -0.15
C ILE A 133 16.17 -8.81 -0.41
N SER A 134 16.25 -9.45 -1.58
CA SER A 134 17.42 -10.24 -1.99
C SER A 134 18.68 -9.38 -2.05
N SER A 135 18.56 -8.15 -2.57
CA SER A 135 19.65 -7.18 -2.62
C SER A 135 20.08 -6.73 -1.22
N LEU A 136 19.15 -6.42 -0.32
CA LEU A 136 19.44 -6.04 1.06
C LEU A 136 20.09 -7.19 1.86
N MET A 137 19.61 -8.42 1.69
CA MET A 137 20.21 -9.61 2.31
C MET A 137 21.62 -9.86 1.79
N ASN A 138 21.84 -9.76 0.47
CA ASN A 138 23.17 -9.90 -0.14
C ASN A 138 24.15 -8.80 0.32
N GLN A 139 23.68 -7.55 0.49
CA GLN A 139 24.47 -6.46 1.06
C GLN A 139 24.79 -6.68 2.54
N ARG A 140 23.86 -7.26 3.31
CA ARG A 140 24.09 -7.63 4.71
C ARG A 140 25.15 -8.73 4.83
N GLU A 141 25.12 -9.72 3.94
CA GLU A 141 26.13 -10.78 3.89
C GLU A 141 27.51 -10.21 3.54
N ARG A 142 27.59 -9.40 2.47
CA ARG A 142 28.80 -8.67 2.05
C ARG A 142 29.36 -7.74 3.13
N ARG A 143 28.51 -7.19 4.01
CA ARG A 143 28.93 -6.34 5.13
C ARG A 143 29.49 -7.13 6.31
N LYS A 144 29.17 -8.41 6.47
CA LYS A 144 29.76 -9.26 7.51
C LYS A 144 31.15 -9.77 7.14
N VAL A 145 31.41 -9.97 5.84
CA VAL A 145 32.66 -10.49 5.28
C VAL A 145 33.93 -9.59 5.44
N PRO A 146 33.91 -8.27 5.71
CA PRO A 146 35.15 -7.47 5.72
C PRO A 146 36.05 -7.57 6.97
N LEU A 147 35.72 -8.37 8.00
CA LEU A 147 36.49 -8.36 9.27
C LEU A 147 37.12 -9.69 9.67
N GLU A 148 36.94 -10.78 8.90
CA GLU A 148 37.44 -12.12 9.28
C GLU A 148 38.58 -12.65 8.37
N GLU A 149 38.90 -11.99 7.25
CA GLU A 149 39.99 -12.46 6.35
C GLU A 149 41.38 -11.87 6.64
N ASP A 150 41.52 -10.82 7.46
CA ASP A 150 42.82 -10.18 7.72
C ASP A 150 43.59 -10.77 8.94
N SER A 151 43.01 -11.68 9.72
CA SER A 151 43.69 -12.20 10.92
C SER A 151 44.62 -13.40 10.69
N CYS A 152 44.73 -13.92 9.45
CA CYS A 152 45.63 -15.06 9.17
C CYS A 152 46.76 -14.76 8.15
N SER A 153 46.88 -13.54 7.63
CA SER A 153 47.96 -13.18 6.68
C SER A 153 48.81 -11.99 7.15
N SER A 154 49.22 -11.96 8.41
CA SER A 154 50.26 -11.02 8.85
C SER A 154 51.15 -11.60 9.95
N SER A 155 52.16 -12.37 9.54
CA SER A 155 53.43 -12.45 10.27
C SER A 155 54.53 -11.85 9.37
N PRO A 156 55.01 -10.62 9.64
CA PRO A 156 56.11 -9.99 8.90
C PRO A 156 57.50 -10.38 9.45
N PRO A 157 58.59 -10.07 8.72
CA PRO A 157 59.76 -10.94 8.53
C PRO A 157 60.90 -10.66 9.51
N GLU A 158 61.66 -11.69 9.92
CA GLU A 158 63.02 -11.54 10.46
C GLU A 158 63.71 -12.92 10.50
N SER A 159 65.01 -12.93 10.13
CA SER A 159 66.00 -14.02 10.17
C SER A 159 66.06 -15.02 9.00
N LEU A 160 66.73 -14.62 7.92
CA LEU A 160 67.70 -15.48 7.20
C LEU A 160 69.07 -15.33 7.90
N PRO A 161 70.03 -16.28 7.84
CA PRO A 161 70.04 -17.75 8.02
C PRO A 161 71.12 -18.18 9.08
N PRO A 162 71.14 -19.43 9.58
CA PRO A 162 72.34 -19.91 10.29
C PRO A 162 72.91 -21.27 9.87
N ASP A 163 72.93 -21.66 8.57
CA ASP A 163 73.76 -22.79 8.05
C ASP A 163 73.38 -23.25 6.62
N MET A 164 73.90 -22.68 5.55
CA MET A 164 75.26 -22.96 5.03
C MET A 164 76.10 -24.03 5.76
N LYS A 165 75.60 -25.27 5.98
CA LYS A 165 76.47 -26.40 6.35
C LYS A 165 76.31 -27.69 5.56
N ASN A 166 75.17 -27.96 4.92
CA ASN A 166 74.95 -29.24 4.22
C ASN A 166 74.92 -29.15 2.68
N ALA A 167 75.13 -27.97 2.09
CA ALA A 167 75.07 -27.78 0.64
C ALA A 167 76.42 -27.87 -0.09
N VAL A 168 77.57 -27.93 0.60
CA VAL A 168 78.91 -28.03 -0.02
C VAL A 168 79.51 -29.44 0.05
N SER A 169 78.89 -30.39 0.76
CA SER A 169 79.51 -31.70 1.01
C SER A 169 78.81 -32.90 0.36
N ILE A 170 77.73 -32.72 -0.42
CA ILE A 170 76.96 -33.84 -1.00
C ILE A 170 76.62 -33.69 -2.50
N HIS A 171 77.28 -32.74 -3.16
CA HIS A 171 77.54 -32.74 -4.61
C HIS A 171 79.07 -32.61 -4.68
N LEU A 172 79.84 -33.67 -4.91
CA LEU A 172 79.99 -34.35 -6.20
C LEU A 172 80.11 -33.36 -7.37
#